data_AF-A0A925IDV3-F1
#
_entry.id   AF-A0A925IDV3-F1
#
_cell.length_a   1.000
_cell.length_b   1.000
_cell.length_c   1.000
_cell.angle_alpha   90.00
_cell.angle_beta   90.00
_cell.angle_gamma   90.00
#
_symmetry.space_group_name_H-M   'P 1'
#
loop_
_entity.id
_entity.type
_entity.pdbx_description
1 polymer ?
#
loop_
_entity_poly.entity_id
_entity_poly.type
_entity_poly.pdbx_seq_one_letter_code
_entity_poly.pdbx_strand_id
1 'polypeptide(L)'
;QAVKILRVGNSTKVDEAIFVHTPEGRLANSKQQKELKQLKIRAEEFRKMALKYKRSFGKSEKEQRNLLFKEVKNIRTEIKKLQAYNEEKLYTEADVILGTPVGLYDARINQLTFHTLVMDEAGQCIEPLAWCIFPLAQKYVLAGDHLQLPPTVLSNEAAQKGLNKSILEICIATTGNVFLLNTQYRMREAIAGFSGEYFYNGLLLSAAHLQNINQAHVSFIDTAGSGYNEEHGSNGYSLQNEGELQIVQKLIVSEGLDILHTAFISPYAGQVAMAKELLPKQMRISTIDSFQGQEKETVILSLVRSNDDGDIGFLKDYRRMNVAITRAKEQLFIIGDSATIGGDAFYNSFLSYIEKQGTYRTVWEFEM
;
A
#
# COMPACT_ATOMS: atom_id res chain seq x y z
N GLN A 1 -22.58 2.04 -24.90
CA GLN A 1 -22.37 0.62 -24.52
C GLN A 1 -21.61 0.60 -23.20
N ALA A 2 -21.91 -0.34 -22.31
CA ALA A 2 -21.12 -0.52 -21.09
C ALA A 2 -19.77 -1.16 -21.43
N VAL A 3 -18.69 -0.64 -20.86
CA VAL A 3 -17.32 -1.16 -21.05
C VAL A 3 -17.21 -2.56 -20.45
N LYS A 4 -16.73 -3.54 -21.22
CA LYS A 4 -16.52 -4.91 -20.76
C LYS A 4 -15.19 -5.02 -20.02
N ILE A 5 -15.27 -5.03 -18.71
CA ILE A 5 -14.10 -5.14 -17.84
C ILE A 5 -13.86 -6.60 -17.45
N LEU A 6 -12.60 -7.00 -17.46
CA LEU A 6 -12.08 -8.24 -16.90
C LEU A 6 -10.88 -7.97 -15.99
N ARG A 7 -10.91 -8.50 -14.76
CA ARG A 7 -9.87 -8.34 -13.74
C ARG A 7 -9.14 -9.67 -13.52
N VAL A 8 -7.86 -9.67 -13.82
CA VAL A 8 -6.93 -10.80 -13.74
C VAL A 8 -6.20 -10.79 -12.39
N GLY A 9 -5.91 -11.99 -11.89
CA GLY A 9 -5.15 -12.20 -10.65
C GLY A 9 -5.94 -13.00 -9.62
N ASN A 10 -5.54 -12.90 -8.36
CA ASN A 10 -6.11 -13.73 -7.30
C ASN A 10 -7.55 -13.30 -6.95
N SER A 11 -8.50 -14.19 -7.22
CA SER A 11 -9.95 -14.03 -6.98
C SER A 11 -10.38 -14.21 -5.51
N THR A 12 -9.50 -14.70 -4.63
CA THR A 12 -9.84 -15.00 -3.22
C THR A 12 -9.90 -13.77 -2.30
N LYS A 13 -9.37 -12.62 -2.74
CA LYS A 13 -9.32 -11.37 -1.98
C LYS A 13 -10.11 -10.25 -2.66
N VAL A 14 -11.26 -10.59 -3.20
CA VAL A 14 -12.02 -9.70 -4.09
C VAL A 14 -13.43 -9.55 -3.56
N ASP A 15 -13.89 -8.31 -3.39
CA ASP A 15 -15.27 -8.01 -3.00
C ASP A 15 -16.25 -8.55 -4.04
N GLU A 16 -17.48 -8.87 -3.61
CA GLU A 16 -18.52 -9.46 -4.48
C GLU A 16 -18.78 -8.61 -5.74
N ALA A 17 -18.72 -7.29 -5.60
CA ALA A 17 -18.89 -6.35 -6.71
C ALA A 17 -17.79 -6.45 -7.78
N ILE A 18 -16.57 -6.84 -7.40
CA ILE A 18 -15.44 -7.02 -8.33
C ILE A 18 -15.35 -8.48 -8.79
N PHE A 19 -15.82 -9.43 -7.97
CA PHE A 19 -15.75 -10.86 -8.27
C PHE A 19 -16.40 -11.20 -9.63
N VAL A 20 -17.55 -10.58 -9.94
CA VAL A 20 -18.24 -10.76 -11.23
C VAL A 20 -17.42 -10.35 -12.46
N HIS A 21 -16.35 -9.58 -12.25
CA HIS A 21 -15.41 -9.16 -13.29
C HIS A 21 -14.15 -10.02 -13.38
N THR A 22 -13.98 -11.06 -12.55
CA THR A 22 -12.85 -12.00 -12.70
C THR A 22 -13.18 -13.13 -13.67
N PRO A 23 -12.18 -13.87 -14.21
CA PRO A 23 -12.45 -15.08 -14.99
C PRO A 23 -13.36 -16.07 -14.26
N GLU A 24 -13.17 -16.27 -12.96
CA GLU A 24 -13.98 -17.18 -12.15
C GLU A 24 -15.42 -16.69 -11.98
N GLY A 25 -15.62 -15.39 -11.73
CA GLY A 25 -16.96 -14.81 -11.62
C GLY A 25 -17.71 -14.77 -12.95
N ARG A 26 -17.02 -14.48 -14.06
CA ARG A 26 -17.61 -14.54 -15.41
C ARG A 26 -18.02 -15.94 -15.83
N LEU A 27 -17.27 -16.95 -15.38
CA LEU A 27 -17.59 -18.36 -15.62
C LEU A 27 -18.59 -18.91 -14.60
N ALA A 28 -18.97 -18.14 -13.57
CA ALA A 28 -19.94 -18.58 -12.57
C ALA A 28 -21.28 -18.92 -13.25
N ASN A 29 -21.75 -20.15 -13.07
CA ASN A 29 -22.97 -20.72 -13.65
C ASN A 29 -22.91 -21.06 -15.16
N SER A 30 -21.74 -20.95 -15.80
CA SER A 30 -21.55 -21.38 -17.19
C SER A 30 -21.59 -22.91 -17.34
N LYS A 31 -21.93 -23.40 -18.54
CA LYS A 31 -21.86 -24.85 -18.87
C LYS A 31 -20.43 -25.37 -18.67
N GLN A 32 -19.44 -24.53 -18.99
CA GLN A 32 -18.01 -24.78 -18.88
C GLN A 32 -17.57 -24.98 -17.42
N GLN A 33 -18.11 -24.21 -16.48
CA GLN A 33 -17.80 -24.39 -15.06
C GLN A 33 -18.35 -25.72 -14.52
N LYS A 34 -19.54 -26.15 -14.97
CA LYS A 34 -20.10 -27.46 -14.61
C LYS A 34 -19.21 -28.61 -15.09
N GLU A 35 -18.70 -28.52 -16.32
CA GLU A 35 -17.75 -29.48 -16.90
C GLU A 35 -16.43 -29.51 -16.12
N LEU A 36 -15.84 -28.34 -15.83
CA LEU A 36 -14.63 -28.25 -15.01
C LEU A 36 -14.81 -28.84 -13.61
N LYS A 37 -15.98 -28.63 -12.99
CA LYS A 37 -16.30 -29.22 -11.68
C LYS A 37 -16.40 -30.74 -11.76
N GLN A 38 -17.02 -31.29 -12.79
CA GLN A 38 -17.11 -32.75 -13.02
C GLN A 38 -15.72 -33.37 -13.23
N LEU A 39 -14.86 -32.76 -14.04
CA LEU A 39 -13.48 -33.24 -14.26
C LEU A 39 -12.66 -33.21 -12.96
N LYS A 40 -12.79 -32.16 -12.14
CA LYS A 40 -12.11 -32.08 -10.83
C LYS A 40 -12.55 -33.20 -9.88
N ILE A 41 -13.86 -33.47 -9.79
CA ILE A 41 -14.40 -34.57 -8.98
C ILE A 41 -13.84 -35.92 -9.47
N ARG A 42 -13.89 -36.18 -10.78
CA ARG A 42 -13.39 -37.41 -11.39
C ARG A 42 -11.90 -37.63 -11.14
N ALA A 43 -11.08 -36.57 -11.24
CA ALA A 43 -9.65 -36.64 -10.91
C ALA A 43 -9.41 -37.01 -9.45
N GLU A 44 -10.22 -36.47 -8.52
CA GLU A 44 -10.08 -36.76 -7.10
C GLU A 44 -10.53 -38.19 -6.76
N GLU A 45 -11.59 -38.69 -7.41
CA GLU A 45 -12.03 -40.09 -7.31
C GLU A 45 -10.94 -41.06 -7.77
N PHE A 46 -10.35 -40.85 -8.94
CA PHE A 46 -9.24 -41.69 -9.42
C PHE A 46 -8.01 -41.61 -8.52
N ARG A 47 -7.71 -40.42 -7.97
CA ARG A 47 -6.63 -40.24 -7.00
C ARG A 47 -6.88 -41.03 -5.71
N LYS A 48 -8.11 -40.99 -5.17
CA LYS A 48 -8.50 -41.79 -4.00
C LYS A 48 -8.40 -43.30 -4.28
N MET A 49 -8.86 -43.74 -5.45
CA MET A 49 -8.72 -45.15 -5.87
C MET A 49 -7.24 -45.58 -5.95
N ALA A 50 -6.37 -44.71 -6.48
CA ALA A 50 -4.93 -44.98 -6.60
C ALA A 50 -4.18 -45.03 -5.25
N LEU A 51 -4.73 -44.36 -4.23
CA LEU A 51 -4.16 -44.28 -2.87
C LEU A 51 -4.79 -45.27 -1.89
N LYS A 52 -5.82 -46.02 -2.30
CA LYS A 52 -6.48 -47.00 -1.44
C LYS A 52 -5.49 -48.12 -1.06
N TYR A 53 -5.33 -48.33 0.25
CA TYR A 53 -4.46 -49.37 0.79
C TYR A 53 -4.91 -50.78 0.35
N LYS A 54 -3.96 -51.63 -0.02
CA LYS A 54 -4.17 -53.06 -0.33
C LYS A 54 -3.18 -53.93 0.44
N ARG A 55 -3.65 -55.08 0.94
CA ARG A 55 -2.87 -56.03 1.79
C ARG A 55 -1.83 -56.86 1.03
N SER A 56 -1.98 -57.02 -0.28
CA SER A 56 -0.99 -57.62 -1.18
C SER A 56 -0.75 -56.63 -2.32
N PHE A 57 0.50 -56.53 -2.79
CA PHE A 57 0.90 -55.67 -3.90
C PHE A 57 1.61 -56.52 -4.96
N GLY A 58 0.83 -57.14 -5.83
CA GLY A 58 1.30 -57.84 -7.02
C GLY A 58 1.63 -56.90 -8.19
N LYS A 59 2.22 -57.46 -9.25
CA LYS A 59 2.57 -56.73 -10.49
C LYS A 59 1.35 -56.05 -11.14
N SER A 60 0.22 -56.74 -11.19
CA SER A 60 -1.05 -56.24 -11.74
C SER A 60 -1.61 -55.04 -10.97
N GLU A 61 -1.45 -55.02 -9.64
CA GLU A 61 -1.93 -53.92 -8.79
C GLU A 61 -1.06 -52.67 -8.92
N LYS A 62 0.26 -52.86 -9.08
CA LYS A 62 1.19 -51.78 -9.43
C LYS A 62 0.86 -51.17 -10.79
N GLU A 63 0.56 -52.00 -11.78
CA GLU A 63 0.13 -51.55 -13.11
C GLU A 63 -1.20 -50.77 -13.06
N GLN A 64 -2.19 -51.29 -12.33
CA GLN A 64 -3.48 -50.60 -12.13
C GLN A 64 -3.31 -49.24 -11.46
N ARG A 65 -2.45 -49.14 -10.43
CA ARG A 65 -2.14 -47.87 -9.75
C ARG A 65 -1.47 -46.86 -10.69
N ASN A 66 -0.53 -47.33 -11.52
CA ASN A 66 0.13 -46.47 -12.51
C ASN A 66 -0.86 -45.96 -13.57
N LEU A 67 -1.79 -46.79 -14.03
CA LEU A 67 -2.85 -46.38 -14.95
C LEU A 67 -3.76 -45.30 -14.34
N LEU A 68 -4.17 -45.47 -13.07
CA LEU A 68 -4.97 -44.46 -12.38
C LEU A 68 -4.23 -43.12 -12.24
N PHE A 69 -2.94 -43.12 -11.89
CA PHE A 69 -2.16 -41.88 -11.85
C PHE A 69 -1.95 -41.25 -13.23
N LYS A 70 -1.78 -42.08 -14.28
CA LYS A 70 -1.74 -41.60 -15.66
C LYS A 70 -3.05 -40.91 -16.02
N GLU A 71 -4.19 -41.47 -15.63
CA GLU A 71 -5.49 -40.88 -15.88
C GLU A 71 -5.72 -39.58 -15.10
N VAL A 72 -5.31 -39.52 -13.82
CA VAL A 72 -5.32 -38.27 -13.04
C VAL A 72 -4.48 -37.19 -13.74
N LYS A 73 -3.32 -37.55 -14.30
CA LYS A 73 -2.46 -36.63 -15.05
C LYS A 73 -3.14 -36.15 -16.34
N ASN A 74 -3.81 -37.05 -17.07
CA ASN A 74 -4.57 -36.71 -18.27
C ASN A 74 -5.70 -35.72 -17.97
N ILE A 75 -6.55 -36.04 -16.99
CA ILE A 75 -7.67 -35.18 -16.57
C ILE A 75 -7.16 -33.81 -16.10
N ARG A 76 -6.07 -33.76 -15.32
CA ARG A 76 -5.46 -32.48 -14.92
C ARG A 76 -4.97 -31.65 -16.12
N THR A 77 -4.46 -32.32 -17.15
CA THR A 77 -4.00 -31.66 -18.38
C THR A 77 -5.20 -31.12 -19.17
N GLU A 78 -6.28 -31.89 -19.25
CA GLU A 78 -7.55 -31.49 -19.87
C GLU A 78 -8.17 -30.28 -19.15
N ILE A 79 -8.25 -30.31 -17.82
CA ILE A 79 -8.70 -29.18 -17.00
C ILE A 79 -7.90 -27.92 -17.33
N LYS A 80 -6.56 -28.01 -17.36
CA LYS A 80 -5.70 -26.85 -17.68
C LYS A 80 -5.97 -26.30 -19.08
N LYS A 81 -6.17 -27.17 -20.08
CA LYS A 81 -6.49 -26.76 -21.46
C LYS A 81 -7.83 -26.07 -21.55
N LEU A 82 -8.87 -26.63 -20.93
CA LEU A 82 -10.21 -26.05 -20.89
C LEU A 82 -10.21 -24.70 -20.17
N GLN A 83 -9.49 -24.57 -19.05
CA GLN A 83 -9.34 -23.29 -18.36
C GLN A 83 -8.67 -22.24 -19.24
N ALA A 84 -7.51 -22.57 -19.83
CA ALA A 84 -6.78 -21.65 -20.71
C ALA A 84 -7.65 -21.19 -21.89
N TYR A 85 -8.36 -22.11 -22.55
CA TYR A 85 -9.26 -21.77 -23.67
C TYR A 85 -10.38 -20.82 -23.26
N ASN A 86 -11.00 -21.06 -22.09
CA ASN A 86 -12.06 -20.19 -21.59
C ASN A 86 -11.53 -18.81 -21.18
N GLU A 87 -10.36 -18.76 -20.54
CA GLU A 87 -9.69 -17.51 -20.17
C GLU A 87 -9.31 -16.69 -21.41
N GLU A 88 -8.71 -17.32 -22.42
CA GLU A 88 -8.34 -16.68 -23.70
C GLU A 88 -9.55 -16.04 -24.39
N LYS A 89 -10.69 -16.75 -24.39
CA LYS A 89 -11.95 -16.21 -24.89
C LYS A 89 -12.39 -14.97 -24.11
N LEU A 90 -12.32 -15.01 -22.78
CA LEU A 90 -12.68 -13.86 -21.94
C LEU A 90 -11.75 -12.66 -22.18
N TYR A 91 -10.45 -12.91 -22.36
CA TYR A 91 -9.49 -11.84 -22.67
C TYR A 91 -9.82 -11.18 -24.01
N THR A 92 -10.15 -11.97 -25.03
CA THR A 92 -10.48 -11.47 -26.37
C THR A 92 -11.79 -10.66 -26.40
N GLU A 93 -12.75 -11.00 -25.54
CA GLU A 93 -14.05 -10.32 -25.47
C GLU A 93 -14.05 -9.05 -24.61
N ALA A 94 -13.00 -8.83 -23.81
CA ALA A 94 -12.89 -7.70 -22.89
C ALA A 94 -12.40 -6.42 -23.59
N ASP A 95 -13.01 -5.29 -23.25
CA ASP A 95 -12.56 -3.97 -23.71
C ASP A 95 -11.39 -3.46 -22.83
N VAL A 96 -11.39 -3.84 -21.55
CA VAL A 96 -10.36 -3.45 -20.56
C VAL A 96 -9.98 -4.66 -19.73
N ILE A 97 -8.68 -4.95 -19.67
CA ILE A 97 -8.09 -5.98 -18.82
C ILE A 97 -7.29 -5.30 -17.70
N LEU A 98 -7.66 -5.60 -16.46
CA LEU A 98 -7.04 -5.05 -15.25
C LEU A 98 -6.22 -6.13 -14.55
N GLY A 99 -5.06 -5.79 -14.03
CA GLY A 99 -4.25 -6.71 -13.22
C GLY A 99 -2.96 -6.06 -12.75
N THR A 100 -2.29 -6.70 -11.79
CA THR A 100 -0.93 -6.29 -11.41
C THR A 100 0.06 -6.66 -12.53
N PRO A 101 1.23 -6.01 -12.64
CA PRO A 101 2.19 -6.35 -13.69
C PRO A 101 2.55 -7.84 -13.75
N VAL A 102 2.80 -8.46 -12.59
CA VAL A 102 3.03 -9.91 -12.49
C VAL A 102 1.79 -10.71 -12.88
N GLY A 103 0.61 -10.33 -12.40
CA GLY A 103 -0.63 -11.04 -12.70
C GLY A 103 -0.97 -11.06 -14.20
N LEU A 104 -0.71 -9.94 -14.89
CA LEU A 104 -0.89 -9.83 -16.34
C LEU A 104 0.17 -10.64 -17.10
N TYR A 105 1.42 -10.61 -16.64
CA TYR A 105 2.49 -11.43 -17.20
C TYR A 105 2.19 -12.93 -17.09
N ASP A 106 1.78 -13.40 -15.91
CA ASP A 106 1.44 -14.81 -15.64
C ASP A 106 0.20 -15.27 -16.41
N ALA A 107 -0.76 -14.36 -16.66
CA ALA A 107 -1.93 -14.64 -17.48
C ALA A 107 -1.60 -14.84 -18.96
N ARG A 108 -0.36 -14.52 -19.39
CA ARG A 108 0.14 -14.74 -20.76
C ARG A 108 -0.76 -14.08 -21.81
N ILE A 109 -1.23 -12.87 -21.52
CA ILE A 109 -1.99 -12.04 -22.46
C ILE A 109 -1.11 -11.39 -23.54
N ASN A 110 0.15 -11.82 -23.66
CA ASN A 110 1.12 -11.32 -24.63
C ASN A 110 0.79 -11.65 -26.09
N GLN A 111 -0.21 -12.51 -26.32
CA GLN A 111 -0.77 -12.77 -27.64
C GLN A 111 -1.75 -11.66 -28.08
N LEU A 112 -2.24 -10.85 -27.12
CA LEU A 112 -3.09 -9.70 -27.40
C LEU A 112 -2.22 -8.45 -27.54
N THR A 113 -2.68 -7.52 -28.38
CA THR A 113 -2.06 -6.20 -28.51
C THR A 113 -3.04 -5.15 -28.02
N PHE A 114 -2.56 -4.27 -27.17
CA PHE A 114 -3.34 -3.18 -26.61
C PHE A 114 -2.91 -1.86 -27.24
N HIS A 115 -3.87 -0.99 -27.54
CA HIS A 115 -3.51 0.35 -28.01
C HIS A 115 -2.86 1.17 -26.89
N THR A 116 -3.39 1.06 -25.67
CA THR A 116 -2.95 1.85 -24.52
C THR A 116 -2.84 0.99 -23.28
N LEU A 117 -1.75 1.16 -22.55
CA LEU A 117 -1.54 0.65 -21.21
C LEU A 117 -1.61 1.82 -20.23
N VAL A 118 -2.47 1.70 -19.23
CA VAL A 118 -2.57 2.63 -18.12
C VAL A 118 -1.99 1.94 -16.89
N MET A 119 -1.01 2.57 -16.25
CA MET A 119 -0.44 2.12 -14.99
C MET A 119 -0.72 3.17 -13.93
N ASP A 120 -1.56 2.80 -12.97
CA ASP A 120 -1.78 3.58 -11.76
C ASP A 120 -0.74 3.21 -10.70
N GLU A 121 -0.49 4.11 -9.74
CA GLU A 121 0.56 3.97 -8.72
C GLU A 121 1.95 3.65 -9.29
N ALA A 122 2.27 4.19 -10.48
CA ALA A 122 3.54 3.98 -11.16
C ALA A 122 4.75 4.48 -10.35
N GLY A 123 4.53 5.42 -9.41
CA GLY A 123 5.53 5.88 -8.44
C GLY A 123 6.00 4.80 -7.46
N GLN A 124 5.28 3.69 -7.34
CA GLN A 124 5.64 2.55 -6.49
C GLN A 124 6.15 1.34 -7.30
N CYS A 125 6.24 1.45 -8.62
CA CYS A 125 6.65 0.35 -9.48
C CYS A 125 8.14 0.47 -9.85
N ILE A 126 8.96 -0.52 -9.49
CA ILE A 126 10.34 -0.61 -10.00
C ILE A 126 10.34 -0.82 -11.52
N GLU A 127 11.31 -0.23 -12.21
CA GLU A 127 11.40 -0.33 -13.67
C GLU A 127 11.35 -1.77 -14.21
N PRO A 128 12.10 -2.77 -13.66
CA PRO A 128 12.04 -4.13 -14.17
C PRO A 128 10.64 -4.76 -14.13
N LEU A 129 9.83 -4.37 -13.15
CA LEU A 129 8.46 -4.85 -13.00
C LEU A 129 7.53 -4.25 -14.07
N ALA A 130 7.75 -2.99 -14.44
CA ALA A 130 6.98 -2.33 -15.49
C ALA A 130 7.21 -2.99 -16.86
N TRP A 131 8.45 -3.42 -17.14
CA TRP A 131 8.81 -4.13 -18.37
C TRP A 131 8.12 -5.49 -18.56
N CYS A 132 7.52 -6.06 -17.51
CA CYS A 132 6.67 -7.24 -17.65
C CYS A 132 5.42 -6.98 -18.52
N ILE A 133 4.95 -5.73 -18.60
CA ILE A 133 3.70 -5.38 -19.28
C ILE A 133 3.84 -4.28 -20.33
N PHE A 134 4.92 -3.48 -20.33
CA PHE A 134 5.16 -2.48 -21.38
C PHE A 134 5.10 -3.05 -22.80
N PRO A 135 5.65 -4.24 -23.11
CA PRO A 135 5.54 -4.81 -24.46
C PRO A 135 4.11 -5.08 -24.95
N LEU A 136 3.11 -5.03 -24.07
CA LEU A 136 1.70 -5.27 -24.41
C LEU A 136 1.05 -4.11 -25.17
N ALA A 137 1.62 -2.89 -25.10
CA ALA A 137 1.01 -1.69 -25.69
C ALA A 137 2.02 -0.78 -26.37
N GLN A 138 1.52 0.13 -27.22
CA GLN A 138 2.33 1.13 -27.92
C GLN A 138 2.27 2.51 -27.26
N LYS A 139 1.21 2.78 -26.50
CA LYS A 139 1.01 4.04 -25.76
C LYS A 139 0.92 3.74 -24.27
N TYR A 140 1.65 4.51 -23.48
CA TYR A 140 1.68 4.38 -22.03
C TYR A 140 1.12 5.63 -21.37
N VAL A 141 0.27 5.43 -20.36
CA VAL A 141 -0.19 6.47 -19.45
C VAL A 141 0.20 6.03 -18.05
N LEU A 142 1.18 6.72 -17.46
CA LEU A 142 1.65 6.44 -16.10
C LEU A 142 1.03 7.50 -15.18
N ALA A 143 0.31 7.04 -14.15
CA ALA A 143 -0.26 7.87 -13.11
C ALA A 143 0.33 7.45 -11.76
N GLY A 144 0.48 8.42 -10.86
CA GLY A 144 1.05 8.20 -9.53
C GLY A 144 1.79 9.44 -9.06
N ASP A 145 2.42 9.32 -7.89
CA ASP A 145 3.15 10.40 -7.28
C ASP A 145 4.56 9.95 -6.90
N HIS A 146 5.55 10.45 -7.65
CA HIS A 146 6.96 10.18 -7.42
C HIS A 146 7.57 10.90 -6.20
N LEU A 147 6.83 11.82 -5.58
CA LEU A 147 7.21 12.53 -4.36
C LEU A 147 6.61 11.88 -3.09
N GLN A 148 5.85 10.78 -3.26
CA GLN A 148 5.41 9.88 -2.18
C GLN A 148 6.33 8.65 -2.11
N LEU A 149 5.91 7.58 -1.44
CA LEU A 149 6.77 6.43 -1.16
C LEU A 149 7.35 5.82 -2.46
N PRO A 150 8.68 5.63 -2.52
CA PRO A 150 9.31 4.91 -3.62
C PRO A 150 8.98 3.40 -3.53
N PRO A 151 9.27 2.63 -4.58
CA PRO A 151 9.20 1.17 -4.52
C PRO A 151 10.09 0.60 -3.41
N THR A 152 9.54 -0.32 -2.61
CA THR A 152 10.28 -0.96 -1.52
C THR A 152 11.37 -1.90 -2.06
N VAL A 153 12.63 -1.62 -1.73
CA VAL A 153 13.79 -2.46 -2.04
C VAL A 153 14.45 -2.92 -0.75
N LEU A 154 14.45 -4.23 -0.50
CA LEU A 154 14.98 -4.81 0.75
C LEU A 154 16.50 -4.70 0.87
N SER A 155 17.23 -4.71 -0.24
CA SER A 155 18.68 -4.55 -0.26
C SER A 155 19.04 -3.07 -0.28
N ASN A 156 19.62 -2.58 0.82
CA ASN A 156 20.11 -1.20 0.92
C ASN A 156 21.13 -0.89 -0.18
N GLU A 157 22.01 -1.83 -0.52
CA GLU A 157 22.98 -1.67 -1.61
C GLU A 157 22.27 -1.47 -2.96
N ALA A 158 21.24 -2.27 -3.25
CA ALA A 158 20.47 -2.13 -4.49
C ALA A 158 19.67 -0.83 -4.54
N ALA A 159 19.10 -0.40 -3.41
CA ALA A 159 18.41 0.89 -3.30
C ALA A 159 19.38 2.05 -3.56
N GLN A 160 20.58 2.04 -2.95
CA GLN A 160 21.62 3.05 -3.19
C GLN A 160 22.08 3.06 -4.66
N LYS A 161 22.12 1.90 -5.32
CA LYS A 161 22.40 1.77 -6.76
C LYS A 161 21.22 2.20 -7.66
N GLY A 162 20.08 2.61 -7.09
CA GLY A 162 18.96 3.20 -7.80
C GLY A 162 17.80 2.25 -8.14
N LEU A 163 17.79 1.01 -7.62
CA LEU A 163 16.66 0.09 -7.86
C LEU A 163 15.34 0.59 -7.25
N ASN A 164 15.40 1.50 -6.29
CA ASN A 164 14.24 2.17 -5.71
C ASN A 164 13.79 3.41 -6.50
N LYS A 165 14.36 3.68 -7.68
CA LYS A 165 13.80 4.68 -8.60
C LYS A 165 12.62 4.05 -9.33
N SER A 166 11.45 4.65 -9.18
CA SER A 166 10.25 4.16 -9.85
C SER A 166 10.31 4.41 -11.36
N ILE A 167 9.52 3.63 -12.10
CA ILE A 167 9.36 3.86 -13.54
C ILE A 167 8.80 5.26 -13.84
N LEU A 168 7.95 5.78 -12.96
CA LEU A 168 7.41 7.13 -13.09
C LEU A 168 8.50 8.20 -12.98
N GLU A 169 9.42 8.08 -12.00
CA GLU A 169 10.56 8.99 -11.85
C GLU A 169 11.45 9.00 -13.09
N ILE A 170 11.73 7.82 -13.64
CA ILE A 170 12.55 7.65 -14.84
C ILE A 170 11.88 8.33 -16.05
N CYS A 171 10.57 8.11 -16.23
CA CYS A 171 9.83 8.68 -17.34
C CYS A 171 9.66 10.20 -17.22
N ILE A 172 9.36 10.74 -16.03
CA ILE A 172 9.19 12.19 -15.81
C ILE A 172 10.46 12.95 -16.20
N ALA A 173 11.64 12.41 -15.91
CA ALA A 173 12.91 13.03 -16.25
C ALA A 173 13.21 13.05 -17.76
N THR A 174 12.49 12.26 -18.57
CA THR A 174 12.81 12.03 -19.98
C THR A 174 11.71 12.45 -20.96
N THR A 175 10.48 12.69 -20.47
CA THR A 175 9.32 13.05 -21.30
C THR A 175 8.87 14.48 -21.07
N GLY A 176 8.37 15.14 -22.12
CA GLY A 176 7.74 16.46 -22.01
C GLY A 176 6.26 16.43 -21.64
N ASN A 177 5.62 15.24 -21.69
CA ASN A 177 4.18 15.09 -21.44
C ASN A 177 3.91 14.76 -19.96
N VAL A 178 4.26 15.69 -19.08
CA VAL A 178 4.04 15.56 -17.63
C VAL A 178 2.94 16.53 -17.20
N PHE A 179 1.90 16.01 -16.58
CA PHE A 179 0.75 16.79 -16.15
C PHE A 179 0.56 16.63 -14.63
N LEU A 180 0.61 17.74 -13.90
CA LEU A 180 0.30 17.79 -12.48
C LEU A 180 -1.20 18.05 -12.31
N LEU A 181 -1.89 17.13 -11.61
CA LEU A 181 -3.22 17.42 -11.08
C LEU A 181 -3.04 18.35 -9.88
N ASN A 182 -3.25 19.64 -10.10
CA ASN A 182 -2.81 20.69 -9.19
C ASN A 182 -3.87 21.12 -8.17
N THR A 183 -5.03 20.48 -8.10
CA THR A 183 -6.09 20.79 -7.12
C THR A 183 -6.38 19.56 -6.26
N GLN A 184 -6.20 19.71 -4.94
CA GLN A 184 -6.48 18.66 -3.96
C GLN A 184 -7.85 18.88 -3.28
N TYR A 185 -8.50 17.77 -2.93
CA TYR A 185 -9.88 17.72 -2.40
C TYR A 185 -9.97 17.00 -1.04
N ARG A 186 -8.83 16.78 -0.36
CA ARG A 186 -8.76 15.96 0.85
C ARG A 186 -8.53 16.79 2.10
N MET A 187 -7.52 17.64 2.08
CA MET A 187 -6.88 18.16 3.28
C MET A 187 -7.23 19.64 3.47
N ARG A 188 -7.37 20.07 4.72
CA ARG A 188 -7.40 21.52 5.04
C ARG A 188 -6.14 22.22 4.55
N GLU A 189 -6.29 23.48 4.18
CA GLU A 189 -5.19 24.29 3.60
C GLU A 189 -3.94 24.29 4.49
N ALA A 190 -4.09 24.44 5.81
CA ALA A 190 -2.96 24.42 6.75
C ALA A 190 -2.21 23.07 6.77
N ILE A 191 -2.89 21.94 6.55
CA ILE A 191 -2.27 20.60 6.46
C ILE A 191 -1.55 20.45 5.12
N ALA A 192 -2.19 20.89 4.03
CA ALA A 192 -1.65 20.77 2.68
C ALA A 192 -0.46 21.69 2.42
N GLY A 193 -0.41 22.86 3.06
CA GLY A 193 0.47 23.97 2.67
C GLY A 193 1.96 23.61 2.70
N PHE A 194 2.46 23.01 3.79
CA PHE A 194 3.87 22.63 3.86
C PHE A 194 4.26 21.61 2.77
N SER A 195 3.45 20.56 2.60
CA SER A 195 3.70 19.57 1.56
C SER A 195 3.65 20.21 0.17
N GLY A 196 2.66 21.08 -0.07
CA GLY A 196 2.46 21.83 -1.31
C GLY A 196 3.66 22.69 -1.66
N GLU A 197 4.18 23.46 -0.71
CA GLU A 197 5.35 24.32 -0.88
C GLU A 197 6.63 23.50 -1.08
N TYR A 198 6.92 22.56 -0.18
CA TYR A 198 8.20 21.85 -0.14
C TYR A 198 8.35 20.81 -1.25
N PHE A 199 7.33 19.97 -1.49
CA PHE A 199 7.41 18.88 -2.46
C PHE A 199 6.92 19.28 -3.84
N TYR A 200 5.90 20.15 -3.92
CA TYR A 200 5.21 20.46 -5.18
C TYR A 200 5.45 21.91 -5.66
N ASN A 201 6.48 22.60 -5.14
CA ASN A 201 6.87 23.95 -5.53
C ASN A 201 5.73 24.99 -5.44
N GLY A 202 4.81 24.81 -4.48
CA GLY A 202 3.64 25.67 -4.31
C GLY A 202 2.57 25.52 -5.39
N LEU A 203 2.68 24.53 -6.28
CA LEU A 203 1.73 24.30 -7.37
C LEU A 203 0.45 23.58 -6.90
N LEU A 204 0.47 22.92 -5.73
CA LEU A 204 -0.67 22.19 -5.20
C LEU A 204 -1.66 23.15 -4.52
N LEU A 205 -2.83 23.31 -5.13
CA LEU A 205 -3.92 24.18 -4.67
C LEU A 205 -4.96 23.39 -3.88
N SER A 206 -5.56 24.03 -2.88
CA SER A 206 -6.68 23.47 -2.12
C SER A 206 -8.03 23.88 -2.72
N ALA A 207 -8.97 22.93 -2.84
CA ALA A 207 -10.33 23.25 -3.24
C ALA A 207 -10.99 24.25 -2.28
N ALA A 208 -11.86 25.13 -2.79
CA ALA A 208 -12.41 26.26 -2.03
C ALA A 208 -13.12 25.90 -0.71
N HIS A 209 -13.71 24.70 -0.60
CA HIS A 209 -14.38 24.23 0.62
C HIS A 209 -13.43 23.75 1.72
N LEU A 210 -12.12 23.67 1.43
CA LEU A 210 -11.06 23.21 2.34
C LEU A 210 -10.30 24.36 3.00
N GLN A 211 -10.79 25.60 2.88
CA GLN A 211 -10.28 26.73 3.64
C GLN A 211 -10.29 26.42 5.14
N ASN A 212 -9.31 27.00 5.85
CA ASN A 212 -9.19 26.85 7.29
C ASN A 212 -10.41 27.49 7.98
N ILE A 213 -10.99 26.81 8.97
CA ILE A 213 -12.18 27.27 9.68
C ILE A 213 -11.77 27.63 11.11
N ASN A 214 -11.40 28.90 11.40
CA ASN A 214 -11.14 29.48 12.75
C ASN A 214 -10.55 28.55 13.84
N GLN A 215 -9.81 27.52 13.46
CA GLN A 215 -9.27 26.46 14.29
C GLN A 215 -7.96 26.02 13.62
N ALA A 216 -6.97 25.68 14.44
CA ALA A 216 -5.77 25.05 13.92
C ALA A 216 -6.09 23.65 13.41
N HIS A 217 -5.59 23.31 12.22
CA HIS A 217 -5.75 22.00 11.60
C HIS A 217 -4.48 21.15 11.66
N VAL A 218 -3.36 21.76 12.07
CA VAL A 218 -2.08 21.08 12.25
C VAL A 218 -1.45 21.55 13.55
N SER A 219 -1.03 20.60 14.38
CA SER A 219 -0.39 20.86 15.67
C SER A 219 0.88 20.03 15.81
N PHE A 220 1.97 20.66 16.25
CA PHE A 220 3.18 19.97 16.68
C PHE A 220 3.25 20.01 18.21
N ILE A 221 3.39 18.85 18.84
CA ILE A 221 3.54 18.68 20.28
C ILE A 221 5.00 18.30 20.53
N ASP A 222 5.75 19.28 21.03
CA ASP A 222 7.18 19.14 21.26
C ASP A 222 7.48 18.42 22.57
N THR A 223 8.27 17.35 22.46
CA THR A 223 8.76 16.55 23.58
C THR A 223 10.18 16.93 24.02
N ALA A 224 10.81 17.93 23.40
CA ALA A 224 12.15 18.37 23.77
C ALA A 224 12.26 18.72 25.26
N GLY A 225 13.29 18.19 25.93
CA GLY A 225 13.55 18.44 27.34
C GLY A 225 12.68 17.65 28.33
N SER A 226 11.77 16.78 27.88
CA SER A 226 10.95 15.91 28.75
C SER A 226 11.70 14.68 29.29
N GLY A 227 12.81 14.30 28.64
CA GLY A 227 13.48 13.02 28.90
C GLY A 227 12.75 11.81 28.29
N TYR A 228 11.74 12.03 27.43
CA TYR A 228 11.07 10.97 26.67
C TYR A 228 11.98 10.48 25.54
N ASN A 229 13.02 9.74 25.90
CA ASN A 229 14.03 9.25 24.98
C ASN A 229 13.52 8.05 24.17
N GLU A 230 14.10 7.86 22.99
CA GLU A 230 13.85 6.66 22.18
C GLU A 230 14.48 5.40 22.79
N GLU A 231 13.81 4.27 22.63
CA GLU A 231 14.30 2.97 23.08
C GLU A 231 14.13 1.90 22.00
N HIS A 232 14.90 0.81 22.10
CA HIS A 232 14.66 -0.36 21.26
C HIS A 232 13.43 -1.14 21.77
N GLY A 233 12.52 -1.46 20.86
CA GLY A 233 11.35 -2.27 21.17
C GLY A 233 11.69 -3.71 21.58
N SER A 234 10.68 -4.45 22.03
CA SER A 234 10.81 -5.82 22.56
C SER A 234 11.53 -6.81 21.63
N ASN A 235 11.46 -6.60 20.32
CA ASN A 235 12.14 -7.42 19.31
C ASN A 235 13.59 -6.96 19.03
N GLY A 236 14.06 -5.86 19.63
CA GLY A 236 15.42 -5.31 19.50
C GLY A 236 15.71 -4.55 18.20
N TYR A 237 14.92 -4.73 17.14
CA TYR A 237 15.26 -4.21 15.80
C TYR A 237 14.63 -2.86 15.42
N SER A 238 13.58 -2.41 16.13
CA SER A 238 12.86 -1.19 15.77
C SER A 238 12.65 -0.32 17.02
N LEU A 239 12.65 0.98 16.81
CA LEU A 239 12.54 1.96 17.90
C LEU A 239 11.10 2.16 18.33
N GLN A 240 10.96 2.62 19.56
CA GLN A 240 9.72 3.05 20.19
C GLN A 240 10.01 4.18 21.16
N ASN A 241 8.98 4.91 21.55
CA ASN A 241 9.04 5.98 22.52
C ASN A 241 7.73 5.95 23.34
N GLU A 242 7.81 5.44 24.56
CA GLU A 242 6.66 5.30 25.44
C GLU A 242 6.07 6.66 25.83
N GLY A 243 6.94 7.65 26.08
CA GLY A 243 6.53 9.01 26.44
C GLY A 243 5.66 9.67 25.35
N GLU A 244 6.02 9.50 24.08
CA GLU A 244 5.16 9.95 22.98
C GLU A 244 3.77 9.26 23.01
N LEU A 245 3.68 7.96 23.33
CA LEU A 245 2.39 7.27 23.41
C LEU A 245 1.57 7.71 24.63
N GLN A 246 2.20 8.06 25.74
CA GLN A 246 1.52 8.66 26.89
C GLN A 246 0.88 10.00 26.50
N ILE A 247 1.57 10.82 25.69
CA ILE A 247 0.99 12.05 25.13
C ILE A 247 -0.20 11.71 24.24
N VAL A 248 -0.11 10.70 23.36
CA VAL A 248 -1.23 10.29 22.50
C VAL A 248 -2.47 9.95 23.32
N GLN A 249 -2.32 9.19 24.42
CA GLN A 249 -3.44 8.84 25.30
C GLN A 249 -4.10 10.09 25.91
N LYS A 250 -3.28 11.03 26.40
CA LYS A 250 -3.78 12.29 26.98
C LYS A 250 -4.41 13.20 25.93
N LEU A 251 -3.85 13.23 24.72
CA LEU A 251 -4.36 14.00 23.59
C LEU A 251 -5.74 13.51 23.15
N ILE A 252 -5.94 12.19 23.06
CA ILE A 252 -7.25 11.60 22.73
C ILE A 252 -8.33 12.09 23.70
N VAL A 253 -8.02 12.16 24.99
CA VAL A 253 -8.98 12.58 26.03
C VAL A 253 -9.18 14.09 26.03
N SER A 254 -8.10 14.88 26.03
CA SER A 254 -8.15 16.35 26.14
C SER A 254 -8.81 17.02 24.94
N GLU A 255 -8.57 16.50 23.73
CA GLU A 255 -9.19 17.01 22.49
C GLU A 255 -10.52 16.32 22.17
N GLY A 256 -10.94 15.33 22.96
CA GLY A 256 -12.19 14.58 22.74
C GLY A 256 -12.24 13.87 21.39
N LEU A 257 -11.13 13.26 20.95
CA LEU A 257 -11.01 12.69 19.61
C LEU A 257 -11.91 11.46 19.41
N ASP A 258 -12.61 11.41 18.28
CA ASP A 258 -13.33 10.21 17.86
C ASP A 258 -12.34 9.15 17.35
N ILE A 259 -12.17 8.10 18.15
CA ILE A 259 -11.29 6.96 17.90
C ILE A 259 -11.57 6.29 16.56
N LEU A 260 -12.83 6.22 16.11
CA LEU A 260 -13.19 5.57 14.85
C LEU A 260 -12.78 6.40 13.62
N HIS A 261 -12.72 7.72 13.77
CA HIS A 261 -12.31 8.67 12.72
C HIS A 261 -10.85 9.14 12.87
N THR A 262 -10.15 8.61 13.88
CA THR A 262 -8.73 8.89 14.15
C THR A 262 -7.84 7.71 13.74
N ALA A 263 -6.68 8.01 13.17
CA ALA A 263 -5.59 7.04 13.00
C ALA A 263 -4.33 7.47 13.75
N PHE A 264 -3.62 6.49 14.30
CA PHE A 264 -2.24 6.65 14.74
C PHE A 264 -1.30 6.05 13.69
N ILE A 265 -0.30 6.83 13.30
CA ILE A 265 0.77 6.39 12.40
C ILE A 265 2.15 6.71 12.97
N SER A 266 3.14 5.88 12.62
CA SER A 266 4.54 6.10 12.96
C SER A 266 5.46 5.46 11.90
N PRO A 267 6.67 6.00 11.66
CA PRO A 267 7.64 5.36 10.76
C PRO A 267 8.17 4.03 11.31
N TYR A 268 8.09 3.81 12.63
CA TYR A 268 8.74 2.69 13.30
C TYR A 268 7.75 1.58 13.67
N ALA A 269 8.07 0.35 13.26
CA ALA A 269 7.24 -0.81 13.56
C ALA A 269 7.21 -1.15 15.06
N GLY A 270 8.27 -0.84 15.80
CA GLY A 270 8.31 -0.96 17.27
C GLY A 270 7.26 -0.09 17.93
N GLN A 271 7.23 1.20 17.58
CA GLN A 271 6.21 2.14 18.05
C GLN A 271 4.79 1.70 17.71
N VAL A 272 4.56 1.19 16.49
CA VAL A 272 3.24 0.67 16.08
C VAL A 272 2.84 -0.56 16.89
N ALA A 273 3.77 -1.44 17.26
CA ALA A 273 3.49 -2.60 18.08
C ALA A 273 3.08 -2.18 19.49
N MET A 274 3.87 -1.32 20.13
CA MET A 274 3.56 -0.76 21.46
C MET A 274 2.24 0.03 21.46
N ALA A 275 2.00 0.84 20.43
CA ALA A 275 0.75 1.58 20.27
C ALA A 275 -0.48 0.65 20.21
N LYS A 276 -0.38 -0.52 19.57
CA LYS A 276 -1.48 -1.51 19.54
C LYS A 276 -1.80 -2.10 20.91
N GLU A 277 -0.84 -2.09 21.83
CA GLU A 277 -1.02 -2.56 23.20
C GLU A 277 -1.62 -1.48 24.09
N LEU A 278 -1.17 -0.22 23.94
CA LEU A 278 -1.53 0.90 24.83
C LEU A 278 -2.72 1.74 24.38
N LEU A 279 -2.98 1.83 23.07
CA LEU A 279 -4.02 2.69 22.51
C LEU A 279 -5.33 1.91 22.26
N PRO A 280 -6.48 2.60 22.11
CA PRO A 280 -7.76 1.94 21.91
C PRO A 280 -7.78 0.98 20.71
N LYS A 281 -8.26 -0.24 20.92
CA LYS A 281 -8.26 -1.31 19.90
C LYS A 281 -9.06 -1.00 18.63
N GLN A 282 -10.03 -0.10 18.74
CA GLN A 282 -10.87 0.36 17.63
C GLN A 282 -10.14 1.37 16.74
N MET A 283 -9.07 2.00 17.23
CA MET A 283 -8.30 2.98 16.48
C MET A 283 -7.55 2.30 15.34
N ARG A 284 -7.44 2.99 14.21
CA ARG A 284 -6.57 2.51 13.13
C ARG A 284 -5.10 2.82 13.47
N ILE A 285 -4.30 1.78 13.74
CA ILE A 285 -2.88 1.91 14.11
C ILE A 285 -2.01 1.22 13.04
N SER A 286 -1.10 1.97 12.43
CA SER A 286 -0.28 1.44 11.32
C SER A 286 1.07 2.13 11.15
N THR A 287 1.97 1.52 10.38
CA THR A 287 3.15 2.22 9.88
C THR A 287 2.75 3.16 8.74
N ILE A 288 3.58 4.17 8.45
CA ILE A 288 3.38 5.06 7.29
C ILE A 288 3.23 4.24 6.00
N ASP A 289 4.14 3.30 5.75
CA ASP A 289 4.16 2.45 4.56
C ASP A 289 2.85 1.65 4.41
N SER A 290 2.31 1.10 5.51
CA SER A 290 1.08 0.31 5.50
C SER A 290 -0.21 1.16 5.46
N PHE A 291 -0.08 2.46 5.70
CA PHE A 291 -1.19 3.43 5.64
C PHE A 291 -1.29 4.11 4.27
N GLN A 292 -0.40 3.79 3.32
CA GLN A 292 -0.44 4.36 1.99
C GLN A 292 -1.80 4.13 1.31
N GLY A 293 -2.28 5.16 0.60
CA GLY A 293 -3.59 5.15 -0.06
C GLY A 293 -4.80 5.27 0.88
N GLN A 294 -4.59 5.21 2.20
CA GLN A 294 -5.64 5.44 3.20
C GLN A 294 -5.66 6.91 3.63
N GLU A 295 -6.74 7.30 4.29
CA GLU A 295 -6.97 8.65 4.83
C GLU A 295 -7.91 8.57 6.05
N LYS A 296 -7.79 9.53 6.97
CA LYS A 296 -8.67 9.69 8.13
C LYS A 296 -8.96 11.16 8.40
N GLU A 297 -10.06 11.44 9.11
CA GLU A 297 -10.39 12.81 9.51
C GLU A 297 -9.28 13.38 10.39
N THR A 298 -8.89 12.62 11.41
CA THR A 298 -7.78 12.95 12.29
C THR A 298 -6.64 11.95 12.14
N VAL A 299 -5.41 12.44 12.07
CA VAL A 299 -4.20 11.62 12.13
C VAL A 299 -3.30 12.11 13.25
N ILE A 300 -2.81 11.18 14.06
CA ILE A 300 -1.78 11.39 15.07
C ILE A 300 -0.50 10.70 14.57
N LEU A 301 0.55 11.48 14.37
CA LEU A 301 1.86 11.03 13.89
C LEU A 301 2.88 11.10 15.02
N SER A 302 3.49 9.96 15.36
CA SER A 302 4.59 9.87 16.32
C SER A 302 5.91 9.71 15.57
N LEU A 303 6.85 10.64 15.79
CA LEU A 303 8.16 10.66 15.13
C LEU A 303 9.19 9.77 15.83
N VAL A 304 8.98 9.43 17.10
CA VAL A 304 9.76 8.49 17.93
C VAL A 304 11.14 9.00 18.32
N ARG A 305 11.86 9.64 17.37
CA ARG A 305 13.27 9.98 17.53
C ARG A 305 13.45 11.09 18.56
N SER A 306 14.23 10.79 19.60
CA SER A 306 14.65 11.68 20.67
C SER A 306 15.97 11.18 21.26
N ASN A 307 17.08 11.84 20.94
CA ASN A 307 18.44 11.47 21.33
C ASN A 307 19.41 12.66 21.27
N ASP A 308 20.47 12.60 22.09
CA ASP A 308 21.46 13.69 22.22
C ASP A 308 22.32 13.90 20.95
N ASP A 309 22.40 12.90 20.08
CA ASP A 309 23.22 12.95 18.86
C ASP A 309 22.53 13.68 17.70
N GLY A 310 21.24 14.02 17.83
CA GLY A 310 20.44 14.60 16.74
C GLY A 310 20.27 13.65 15.54
N ASP A 311 20.42 12.34 15.75
CA ASP A 311 20.21 11.37 14.68
C ASP A 311 18.71 11.13 14.49
N ILE A 312 18.25 11.22 13.26
CA ILE A 312 16.85 11.07 12.89
C ILE A 312 16.59 9.79 12.08
N GLY A 313 17.65 9.03 11.74
CA GLY A 313 17.53 7.71 11.10
C GLY A 313 16.59 7.68 9.88
N PHE A 314 15.51 6.89 9.98
CA PHE A 314 14.52 6.69 8.90
C PHE A 314 13.73 7.95 8.54
N LEU A 315 13.71 8.96 9.41
CA LEU A 315 13.05 10.24 9.15
C LEU A 315 13.75 11.05 8.03
N LYS A 316 14.99 10.69 7.64
CA LYS A 316 15.68 11.28 6.48
C LYS A 316 14.98 11.02 5.14
N ASP A 317 14.07 10.04 5.09
CA ASP A 317 13.21 9.84 3.92
C ASP A 317 12.00 10.79 4.01
N TYR A 318 12.18 12.01 3.49
CA TYR A 318 11.15 13.04 3.52
C TYR A 318 9.89 12.67 2.73
N ARG A 319 9.96 11.73 1.78
CA ARG A 319 8.78 11.25 1.05
C ARG A 319 7.85 10.47 1.98
N ARG A 320 8.38 9.75 2.98
CA ARG A 320 7.57 9.14 4.06
C ARG A 320 6.85 10.20 4.87
N MET A 321 7.53 11.28 5.21
CA MET A 321 6.89 12.39 5.93
C MET A 321 5.79 13.04 5.09
N ASN A 322 6.02 13.26 3.79
CA ASN A 322 5.00 13.76 2.87
C ASN A 322 3.76 12.85 2.86
N VAL A 323 3.96 11.52 2.79
CA VAL A 323 2.84 10.58 2.90
C VAL A 323 2.14 10.74 4.24
N ALA A 324 2.86 10.74 5.36
CA ALA A 324 2.29 10.82 6.71
C ALA A 324 1.43 12.07 6.92
N ILE A 325 1.94 13.26 6.56
CA ILE A 325 1.23 14.53 6.67
C ILE A 325 -0.06 14.49 5.83
N THR A 326 0.03 13.97 4.60
CA THR A 326 -1.07 14.00 3.63
C THR A 326 -2.18 12.96 3.85
N ARG A 327 -2.15 12.26 5.00
CA ARG A 327 -3.19 11.29 5.39
C ARG A 327 -4.36 11.91 6.15
N ALA A 328 -4.16 13.07 6.77
CA ALA A 328 -5.18 13.78 7.54
C ALA A 328 -6.09 14.59 6.62
N LYS A 329 -7.41 14.60 6.89
CA LYS A 329 -8.36 15.48 6.21
C LYS A 329 -8.57 16.78 6.97
N GLU A 330 -8.86 16.66 8.25
CA GLU A 330 -9.35 17.75 9.11
C GLU A 330 -8.34 18.15 10.17
N GLN A 331 -7.70 17.18 10.82
CA GLN A 331 -6.79 17.43 11.94
C GLN A 331 -5.54 16.56 11.86
N LEU A 332 -4.37 17.18 12.02
CA LEU A 332 -3.08 16.51 12.06
C LEU A 332 -2.36 16.90 13.36
N PHE A 333 -2.10 15.91 14.21
CA PHE A 333 -1.23 16.06 15.36
C PHE A 333 0.08 15.35 15.08
N ILE A 334 1.20 16.04 15.26
CA ILE A 334 2.54 15.48 15.18
C ILE A 334 3.16 15.57 16.56
N ILE A 335 3.76 14.49 17.04
CA ILE A 335 4.47 14.40 18.31
C ILE A 335 5.91 14.05 17.99
N GLY A 336 6.85 14.80 18.54
CA GLY A 336 8.27 14.52 18.39
C GLY A 336 9.14 15.52 19.13
N ASP A 337 10.43 15.19 19.19
CA ASP A 337 11.43 15.99 19.89
C ASP A 337 12.10 16.99 18.95
N SER A 338 11.75 18.27 19.09
CA SER A 338 12.28 19.34 18.25
C SER A 338 13.79 19.53 18.39
N ALA A 339 14.39 19.21 19.55
CA ALA A 339 15.83 19.31 19.74
C ALA A 339 16.58 18.24 18.92
N THR A 340 15.97 17.07 18.76
CA THR A 340 16.53 15.98 17.94
C THR A 340 16.32 16.22 16.44
N ILE A 341 15.08 16.57 16.02
CA ILE A 341 14.78 16.69 14.58
C ILE A 341 15.16 18.06 13.98
N GLY A 342 15.21 19.12 14.78
CA GLY A 342 15.40 20.50 14.31
C GLY A 342 16.77 20.79 13.70
N GLY A 343 17.75 19.90 13.90
CA GLY A 343 19.05 19.98 13.23
C GLY A 343 18.98 19.66 11.72
N ASP A 344 17.93 18.97 11.27
CA ASP A 344 17.71 18.66 9.86
C ASP A 344 16.95 19.80 9.15
N ALA A 345 17.40 20.19 7.96
CA ALA A 345 16.87 21.34 7.24
C ALA A 345 15.39 21.22 6.86
N PHE A 346 14.92 20.01 6.54
CA PHE A 346 13.52 19.77 6.20
C PHE A 346 12.65 19.92 7.45
N TYR A 347 13.04 19.30 8.56
CA TYR A 347 12.29 19.37 9.81
C TYR A 347 12.31 20.78 10.42
N ASN A 348 13.43 21.50 10.35
CA ASN A 348 13.48 22.90 10.76
C ASN A 348 12.50 23.78 9.96
N SER A 349 12.48 23.60 8.63
CA SER A 349 11.52 24.29 7.76
C SER A 349 10.07 23.93 8.10
N PHE A 350 9.82 22.65 8.43
CA PHE A 350 8.52 22.19 8.87
C PHE A 350 8.09 22.82 10.19
N LEU A 351 8.94 22.83 11.21
CA LEU A 351 8.66 23.46 12.50
C LEU A 351 8.38 24.96 12.33
N SER A 352 9.19 25.65 11.54
CA SER A 352 8.98 27.06 11.18
C SER A 352 7.64 27.31 10.46
N TYR A 353 7.17 26.36 9.67
CA TYR A 353 5.85 26.42 9.05
C TYR A 353 4.74 26.24 10.08
N ILE A 354 4.87 25.27 11.00
CA ILE A 354 3.89 25.02 12.06
C ILE A 354 3.74 26.24 12.97
N GLU A 355 4.84 26.90 13.36
CA GLU A 355 4.79 28.13 14.16
C GLU A 355 3.99 29.27 13.50
N LYS A 356 3.95 29.30 12.16
CA LYS A 356 3.26 30.34 11.39
C LYS A 356 1.80 29.99 11.07
N GLN A 357 1.52 28.73 10.77
CA GLN A 357 0.26 28.29 10.15
C GLN A 357 -0.53 27.28 10.98
N GLY A 358 0.08 26.73 12.04
CA GLY A 358 -0.52 25.73 12.92
C GLY A 358 -0.44 26.13 14.39
N THR A 359 -0.43 25.11 15.24
CA THR A 359 -0.20 25.28 16.68
C THR A 359 1.07 24.57 17.09
N TYR A 360 1.95 25.29 17.78
CA TYR A 360 3.10 24.70 18.46
C TYR A 360 2.76 24.56 19.95
N ARG A 361 2.84 23.34 20.48
CA ARG A 361 2.49 22.99 21.85
C ARG A 361 3.65 22.30 22.52
N THR A 362 3.74 22.42 23.84
CA THR A 362 4.75 21.70 24.61
C THR A 362 4.14 20.54 25.38
N VAL A 363 4.90 19.45 25.53
CA VAL A 363 4.53 18.28 26.33
C VAL A 363 4.07 18.62 27.76
N TRP A 364 4.61 19.67 28.36
CA TRP A 364 4.25 20.11 29.72
C TRP A 364 2.78 20.52 29.86
N GLU A 365 2.09 20.87 28.76
CA GLU A 365 0.64 21.11 28.77
C GLU A 365 -0.18 19.87 29.13
N PHE A 366 0.40 18.67 28.94
CA PHE A 366 -0.26 17.40 29.19
C PHE A 366 0.15 16.78 30.54
N GLU A 367 1.09 17.38 31.28
CA GLU A 367 1.53 16.88 32.59
C GLU A 367 0.83 17.55 33.78
N MET A 368 0.00 18.56 33.54
CA MET A 368 -0.75 19.29 34.57
C MET A 368 -2.08 18.65 34.96
#